data_AF-A0A1H9YKZ3-F1
#
_entry.id   AF-A0A1H9YKZ3-F1
#
_cell.length_a   1.000
_cell.length_b   1.000
_cell.length_c   1.000
_cell.angle_alpha   90.00
_cell.angle_beta   90.00
_cell.angle_gamma   90.00
#
_symmetry.space_group_name_H-M   'P 1'
#
loop_
_entity.id
_entity.type
_entity.pdbx_description
1 polymer ?
#
loop_
_entity_poly.entity_id
_entity_poly.type
_entity_poly.pdbx_seq_one_letter_code
_entity_poly.pdbx_strand_id
1 'polypeptide(L)'
;MIGYRRRNRSAVNIWPGFVDALSSLLMLVIFMLLVYVVSQLYLSQTLSDRDTELARLNSRLQEISALLGLEQGRTEALEREMQRVQDQLGASLALNDELEVELEEARDESLGRLNDIEAQSMQIAELEDSVARARKQLDEKELLSATQRAMLQQLSNRIGQLQAQLQQIATALEMQEVETAEKEAELQEVSQRLNTLLAERVNQLQRYQSEFFGRLREILQDNENIRVVGDRFLLPSELLFGSGSADLGPSGRAELDKLANVLLDVAGRIPDDIDWILRIDGHTDRIPINTAEFPSNWELSTARAVAVVRYLADKGVPEGRMAAAGFGEFFPVAEGRTEEALRQNRRIEIKLTSR
;
A
#
# COMPACT_ATOMS: atom_id res chain seq x y z
N MET A 1 -70.07 -179.00 -64.61
CA MET A 1 -69.83 -180.11 -65.57
C MET A 1 -70.13 -179.59 -66.98
N ILE A 2 -69.27 -179.83 -68.00
CA ILE A 2 -69.45 -180.78 -69.15
C ILE A 2 -70.67 -180.40 -70.05
N GLY A 3 -70.65 -180.30 -71.40
CA GLY A 3 -69.69 -180.52 -72.51
C GLY A 3 -70.31 -180.04 -73.87
N TYR A 4 -70.21 -180.62 -75.09
CA TYR A 4 -69.43 -181.76 -75.64
C TYR A 4 -69.54 -181.93 -77.22
N ARG A 5 -68.52 -181.60 -78.06
CA ARG A 5 -68.29 -182.07 -79.49
C ARG A 5 -69.29 -181.66 -80.64
N ARG A 6 -69.05 -181.79 -81.99
CA ARG A 6 -67.88 -181.93 -82.93
C ARG A 6 -68.31 -182.05 -84.45
N ARG A 7 -67.49 -181.60 -85.44
CA ARG A 7 -67.39 -181.95 -86.91
C ARG A 7 -68.53 -181.50 -87.89
N ASN A 8 -68.41 -181.51 -89.25
CA ASN A 8 -67.40 -181.03 -90.27
C ASN A 8 -67.80 -181.45 -91.73
N ARG A 9 -67.82 -180.56 -92.75
CA ARG A 9 -67.45 -180.80 -94.20
C ARG A 9 -67.62 -179.56 -95.13
N SER A 10 -67.31 -179.69 -96.44
CA SER A 10 -66.69 -178.68 -97.35
C SER A 10 -67.44 -178.33 -98.67
N ALA A 11 -67.20 -177.13 -99.24
CA ALA A 11 -67.42 -176.75 -100.68
C ALA A 11 -66.62 -175.48 -101.10
N VAL A 12 -66.70 -175.05 -102.38
CA VAL A 12 -65.85 -174.05 -103.09
C VAL A 12 -66.56 -172.68 -103.33
N ASN A 13 -65.82 -171.54 -103.30
CA ASN A 13 -65.99 -170.26 -104.07
C ASN A 13 -64.98 -169.20 -103.55
N ILE A 14 -64.11 -168.53 -104.34
CA ILE A 14 -64.25 -167.37 -105.27
C ILE A 14 -64.42 -165.98 -104.59
N TRP A 15 -63.36 -165.13 -104.69
CA TRP A 15 -63.27 -163.64 -104.83
C TRP A 15 -62.45 -162.81 -103.76
N PRO A 16 -61.67 -161.75 -104.15
CA PRO A 16 -60.74 -160.99 -103.28
C PRO A 16 -61.03 -159.46 -103.17
N GLY A 17 -60.14 -158.68 -102.52
CA GLY A 17 -59.81 -157.31 -102.98
C GLY A 17 -59.90 -156.13 -101.99
N PHE A 18 -60.94 -156.02 -101.16
CA PHE A 18 -61.28 -154.72 -100.53
C PHE A 18 -60.49 -154.32 -99.27
N VAL A 19 -59.65 -155.20 -98.72
CA VAL A 19 -58.93 -154.98 -97.45
C VAL A 19 -57.74 -154.02 -97.59
N ASP A 20 -57.13 -153.95 -98.77
CA ASP A 20 -55.84 -153.26 -98.98
C ASP A 20 -56.00 -151.75 -99.28
N ALA A 21 -57.05 -151.37 -100.00
CA ALA A 21 -57.37 -149.97 -100.29
C ALA A 21 -57.83 -149.18 -99.04
N LEU A 22 -58.43 -149.86 -98.05
CA LEU A 22 -58.93 -149.20 -96.85
C LEU A 22 -57.81 -148.94 -95.82
N SER A 23 -56.82 -149.83 -95.71
CA SER A 23 -55.71 -149.69 -94.75
C SER A 23 -54.71 -148.61 -95.19
N SER A 24 -54.41 -148.54 -96.49
CA SER A 24 -53.53 -147.55 -97.09
C SER A 24 -54.08 -146.12 -96.99
N LEU A 25 -55.39 -145.93 -97.18
CA LEU A 25 -56.06 -144.65 -96.97
C LEU A 25 -56.04 -144.21 -95.50
N LEU A 26 -56.24 -145.14 -94.56
CA LEU A 26 -56.19 -144.85 -93.13
C LEU A 26 -54.79 -144.42 -92.66
N MET A 27 -53.73 -145.06 -93.17
CA MET A 27 -52.36 -144.69 -92.82
C MET A 27 -51.96 -143.31 -93.36
N LEU A 28 -52.43 -142.93 -94.56
CA LEU A 28 -52.17 -141.62 -95.15
C LEU A 28 -52.87 -140.49 -94.38
N VAL A 29 -54.11 -140.71 -93.92
CA VAL A 29 -54.84 -139.78 -93.05
C VAL A 29 -54.14 -139.60 -91.69
N ILE A 30 -53.66 -140.68 -91.07
CA ILE A 30 -52.90 -140.61 -89.82
C ILE A 30 -51.57 -139.86 -90.02
N PHE A 31 -50.85 -140.13 -91.11
CA PHE A 31 -49.60 -139.43 -91.42
C PHE A 31 -49.81 -137.92 -91.63
N MET A 32 -50.86 -137.53 -92.37
CA MET A 32 -51.19 -136.12 -92.57
C MET A 32 -51.60 -135.42 -91.26
N LEU A 33 -52.37 -136.10 -90.40
CA LEU A 33 -52.67 -135.62 -89.05
C LEU A 33 -51.41 -135.43 -88.20
N LEU A 34 -50.44 -136.35 -88.28
CA LEU A 34 -49.20 -136.29 -87.51
C LEU A 34 -48.33 -135.11 -87.98
N VAL A 35 -48.18 -134.90 -89.29
CA VAL A 35 -47.50 -133.72 -89.86
C VAL A 35 -48.22 -132.42 -89.47
N TYR A 36 -49.55 -132.39 -89.48
CA TYR A 36 -50.33 -131.23 -89.05
C TYR A 36 -50.11 -130.91 -87.55
N VAL A 37 -50.11 -131.92 -86.68
CA VAL A 37 -49.83 -131.76 -85.24
C VAL A 37 -48.40 -131.29 -84.99
N VAL A 38 -47.40 -131.84 -85.71
CA VAL A 38 -46.01 -131.37 -85.60
C VAL A 38 -45.86 -129.92 -86.09
N SER A 39 -46.55 -129.53 -87.16
CA SER A 39 -46.55 -128.14 -87.65
C SER A 39 -47.24 -127.18 -86.67
N GLN A 40 -48.38 -127.59 -86.09
CA GLN A 40 -49.05 -126.87 -84.99
C GLN A 40 -48.15 -126.69 -83.77
N LEU A 41 -47.45 -127.75 -83.34
CA LEU A 41 -46.50 -127.71 -82.23
C LEU A 41 -45.34 -126.74 -82.51
N TYR A 42 -44.75 -126.80 -83.71
CA TYR A 42 -43.63 -125.92 -84.07
C TYR A 42 -44.07 -124.44 -84.19
N LEU A 43 -45.25 -124.18 -84.76
CA LEU A 43 -45.81 -122.84 -84.86
C LEU A 43 -46.18 -122.28 -83.47
N SER A 44 -46.76 -123.11 -82.60
CA SER A 44 -47.06 -122.76 -81.21
C SER A 44 -45.80 -122.50 -80.38
N GLN A 45 -44.72 -123.27 -80.57
CA GLN A 45 -43.42 -123.00 -79.96
C GLN A 45 -42.83 -121.67 -80.47
N THR A 46 -42.83 -121.44 -81.79
CA THR A 46 -42.26 -120.21 -82.39
C THR A 46 -43.02 -118.96 -81.94
N LEU A 47 -44.36 -119.02 -81.83
CA LEU A 47 -45.17 -117.94 -81.29
C LEU A 47 -44.93 -117.74 -79.78
N SER A 48 -44.88 -118.81 -78.99
CA SER A 48 -44.58 -118.72 -77.55
C SER A 48 -43.20 -118.12 -77.29
N ASP A 49 -42.18 -118.50 -78.06
CA ASP A 49 -40.83 -117.94 -77.93
C ASP A 49 -40.83 -116.44 -78.26
N ARG A 50 -41.52 -116.03 -79.34
CA ARG A 50 -41.71 -114.62 -79.70
C ARG A 50 -42.46 -113.83 -78.63
N ASP A 51 -43.50 -114.40 -78.02
CA ASP A 51 -44.21 -113.79 -76.91
C ASP A 51 -43.31 -113.65 -75.67
N THR A 52 -42.41 -114.61 -75.40
CA THR A 52 -41.41 -114.45 -74.31
C THR A 52 -40.32 -113.42 -74.63
N GLU A 53 -39.89 -113.28 -75.89
CA GLU A 53 -38.98 -112.21 -76.32
C GLU A 53 -39.66 -110.83 -76.16
N LEU A 54 -40.91 -110.69 -76.60
CA LEU A 54 -41.70 -109.47 -76.43
C LEU A 54 -41.95 -109.15 -74.96
N ALA A 55 -42.27 -110.15 -74.12
CA ALA A 55 -42.43 -109.95 -72.68
C ALA A 55 -41.13 -109.48 -72.01
N ARG A 56 -39.97 -110.03 -72.38
CA ARG A 56 -38.65 -109.59 -71.90
C ARG A 56 -38.26 -108.21 -72.39
N LEU A 57 -38.59 -107.87 -73.64
CA LEU A 57 -38.35 -106.51 -74.18
C LEU A 57 -39.26 -105.49 -73.49
N ASN A 58 -40.51 -105.84 -73.23
CA ASN A 58 -41.45 -104.99 -72.51
C ASN A 58 -41.04 -104.80 -71.04
N SER A 59 -40.55 -105.85 -70.35
CA SER A 59 -40.02 -105.71 -68.99
C SER A 59 -38.76 -104.85 -68.95
N ARG A 60 -37.85 -104.97 -69.94
CA ARG A 60 -36.68 -104.09 -70.06
C ARG A 60 -37.05 -102.64 -70.38
N LEU A 61 -38.07 -102.41 -71.20
CA LEU A 61 -38.59 -101.06 -71.46
C LEU A 61 -39.22 -100.45 -70.19
N GLN A 62 -39.93 -101.24 -69.40
CA GLN A 62 -40.45 -100.82 -68.09
C GLN A 62 -39.32 -100.53 -67.10
N GLU A 63 -38.28 -101.35 -67.04
CA GLU A 63 -37.09 -101.15 -66.19
C GLU A 63 -36.32 -99.88 -66.58
N ILE A 64 -36.05 -99.66 -67.87
CA ILE A 64 -35.40 -98.44 -68.38
C ILE A 64 -36.28 -97.21 -68.14
N SER A 65 -37.60 -97.33 -68.32
CA SER A 65 -38.54 -96.23 -68.02
C SER A 65 -38.59 -95.89 -66.53
N ALA A 66 -38.50 -96.90 -65.65
CA ALA A 66 -38.43 -96.69 -64.21
C ALA A 66 -37.10 -96.07 -63.77
N LEU A 67 -35.98 -96.51 -64.33
CA LEU A 67 -34.66 -95.92 -64.09
C LEU A 67 -34.59 -94.47 -64.62
N LEU A 68 -35.13 -94.20 -65.81
CA LEU A 68 -35.21 -92.86 -66.37
C LEU A 68 -36.09 -91.95 -65.52
N GLY A 69 -37.22 -92.44 -65.01
CA GLY A 69 -38.08 -91.71 -64.08
C GLY A 69 -37.41 -91.43 -62.72
N LEU A 70 -36.57 -92.34 -62.23
CA LEU A 70 -35.76 -92.13 -61.02
C LEU A 70 -34.66 -91.09 -61.24
N GLU A 71 -33.94 -91.13 -62.37
CA GLU A 71 -32.94 -90.11 -62.71
C GLU A 71 -33.59 -88.75 -62.97
N GLN A 72 -34.74 -88.69 -63.66
CA GLN A 72 -35.54 -87.46 -63.83
C GLN A 72 -36.00 -86.90 -62.48
N GLY A 73 -36.54 -87.74 -61.59
CA GLY A 73 -36.93 -87.33 -60.24
C GLY A 73 -35.74 -86.86 -59.38
N ARG A 74 -34.53 -87.42 -59.64
CA ARG A 74 -33.28 -86.98 -59.00
C ARG A 74 -32.79 -85.66 -59.56
N THR A 75 -32.86 -85.42 -60.86
CA THR A 75 -32.54 -84.10 -61.46
C THR A 75 -33.52 -83.04 -60.97
N GLU A 76 -34.82 -83.32 -60.92
CA GLU A 76 -35.82 -82.40 -60.35
C GLU A 76 -35.60 -82.14 -58.84
N ALA A 77 -35.08 -83.11 -58.09
CA ALA A 77 -34.71 -82.91 -56.69
C ALA A 77 -33.47 -82.02 -56.55
N LEU A 78 -32.44 -82.26 -57.34
CA LEU A 78 -31.21 -81.46 -57.38
C LEU A 78 -31.45 -80.03 -57.89
N GLU A 79 -32.33 -79.83 -58.88
CA GLU A 79 -32.73 -78.50 -59.33
C GLU A 79 -33.48 -77.73 -58.24
N ARG A 80 -34.38 -78.38 -57.50
CA ARG A 80 -35.05 -77.77 -56.34
C ARG A 80 -34.10 -77.49 -55.17
N GLU A 81 -33.07 -78.31 -54.98
CA GLU A 81 -32.03 -78.07 -53.98
C GLU A 81 -31.11 -76.92 -54.39
N MET A 82 -30.68 -76.89 -55.66
CA MET A 82 -29.90 -75.78 -56.22
C MET A 82 -30.68 -74.46 -56.18
N GLN A 83 -31.98 -74.46 -56.49
CA GLN A 83 -32.82 -73.28 -56.36
C GLN A 83 -32.89 -72.81 -54.91
N ARG A 84 -33.14 -73.71 -53.94
CA ARG A 84 -33.14 -73.35 -52.51
C ARG A 84 -31.79 -72.77 -52.05
N VAL A 85 -30.68 -73.33 -52.50
CA VAL A 85 -29.33 -72.83 -52.17
C VAL A 85 -29.08 -71.47 -52.83
N GLN A 86 -29.56 -71.24 -54.06
CA GLN A 86 -29.51 -69.93 -54.72
C GLN A 86 -30.39 -68.89 -53.99
N ASP A 87 -31.60 -69.27 -53.59
CA ASP A 87 -32.52 -68.41 -52.82
C ASP A 87 -31.92 -68.07 -51.44
N GLN A 88 -31.33 -69.05 -50.74
CA GLN A 88 -30.62 -68.86 -49.47
C GLN A 88 -29.36 -68.00 -49.62
N LEU A 89 -28.59 -68.19 -50.70
CA LEU A 89 -27.42 -67.35 -51.00
C LEU A 89 -27.84 -65.91 -51.31
N GLY A 90 -28.90 -65.72 -52.10
CA GLY A 90 -29.48 -64.41 -52.39
C GLY A 90 -29.97 -63.70 -51.13
N ALA A 91 -30.69 -64.41 -50.25
CA ALA A 91 -31.12 -63.89 -48.96
C ALA A 91 -29.94 -63.55 -48.03
N SER A 92 -28.88 -64.37 -48.01
CA SER A 92 -27.68 -64.11 -47.22
C SER A 92 -26.83 -62.96 -47.76
N LEU A 93 -26.82 -62.73 -49.08
CA LEU A 93 -26.17 -61.58 -49.68
C LEU A 93 -26.95 -60.30 -49.35
N ALA A 94 -28.27 -60.30 -49.54
CA ALA A 94 -29.11 -59.16 -49.17
C ALA A 94 -29.00 -58.79 -47.67
N LEU A 95 -28.91 -59.78 -46.78
CA LEU A 95 -28.68 -59.55 -45.35
C LEU A 95 -27.27 -59.01 -45.07
N ASN A 96 -26.24 -59.43 -45.80
CA ASN A 96 -24.90 -58.85 -45.67
C ASN A 96 -24.88 -57.39 -46.14
N ASP A 97 -25.53 -57.09 -47.27
CA ASP A 97 -25.65 -55.72 -47.80
C ASP A 97 -26.40 -54.80 -46.80
N GLU A 98 -27.48 -55.30 -46.18
CA GLU A 98 -28.23 -54.59 -45.13
C GLU A 98 -27.37 -54.35 -43.87
N LEU A 99 -26.64 -55.36 -43.40
CA LEU A 99 -25.73 -55.25 -42.25
C LEU A 99 -24.51 -54.35 -42.54
N GLU A 100 -24.03 -54.28 -43.78
CA GLU A 100 -22.95 -53.37 -44.17
C GLU A 100 -23.41 -51.90 -44.09
N VAL A 101 -24.64 -51.60 -44.52
CA VAL A 101 -25.27 -50.28 -44.36
C VAL A 101 -25.51 -49.95 -42.89
N GLU A 102 -26.09 -50.84 -42.08
CA GLU A 102 -26.28 -50.59 -40.63
C GLU A 102 -24.94 -50.33 -39.91
N LEU A 103 -23.87 -51.05 -40.31
CA LEU A 103 -22.55 -50.87 -39.73
C LEU A 103 -21.88 -49.56 -40.15
N GLU A 104 -22.10 -49.09 -41.40
CA GLU A 104 -21.64 -47.79 -41.85
C GLU A 104 -22.39 -46.65 -41.14
N GLU A 105 -23.73 -46.72 -41.03
CA GLU A 105 -24.53 -45.74 -40.28
C GLU A 105 -24.13 -45.69 -38.79
N ALA A 106 -23.99 -46.83 -38.12
CA ALA A 106 -23.57 -46.89 -36.72
C ALA A 106 -22.13 -46.38 -36.51
N ARG A 107 -21.25 -46.55 -37.50
CA ARG A 107 -19.88 -46.02 -37.49
C ARG A 107 -19.89 -44.50 -37.63
N ASP A 108 -20.68 -43.96 -38.54
CA ASP A 108 -20.80 -42.51 -38.74
C ASP A 108 -21.46 -41.82 -37.54
N GLU A 109 -22.47 -42.44 -36.90
CA GLU A 109 -23.03 -41.94 -35.65
C GLU A 109 -21.96 -41.92 -34.52
N SER A 110 -21.16 -42.98 -34.42
CA SER A 110 -20.07 -43.06 -33.44
C SER A 110 -18.98 -42.00 -33.70
N LEU A 111 -18.63 -41.74 -34.96
CA LEU A 111 -17.71 -40.67 -35.34
C LEU A 111 -18.28 -39.28 -35.01
N GLY A 112 -19.57 -39.05 -35.27
CA GLY A 112 -20.26 -37.82 -34.86
C GLY A 112 -20.19 -37.59 -33.35
N ARG A 113 -20.55 -38.61 -32.55
CA ARG A 113 -20.48 -38.55 -31.08
C ARG A 113 -19.05 -38.34 -30.56
N LEU A 114 -18.03 -38.91 -31.21
CA LEU A 114 -16.63 -38.68 -30.85
C LEU A 114 -16.21 -37.22 -31.09
N ASN A 115 -16.59 -36.64 -32.23
CA ASN A 115 -16.32 -35.23 -32.53
C ASN A 115 -17.04 -34.29 -31.55
N ASP A 116 -18.28 -34.60 -31.17
CA ASP A 116 -19.04 -33.85 -30.16
C ASP A 116 -18.39 -33.92 -28.77
N ILE A 117 -17.91 -35.10 -28.36
CA ILE A 117 -17.16 -35.28 -27.11
C ILE A 117 -15.84 -34.51 -27.14
N GLU A 118 -15.12 -34.53 -28.26
CA GLU A 118 -13.89 -33.75 -28.43
C GLU A 118 -14.18 -32.24 -28.31
N ALA A 119 -15.18 -31.73 -29.00
CA ALA A 119 -15.60 -30.32 -28.91
C ALA A 119 -16.02 -29.92 -27.48
N GLN A 120 -16.78 -30.77 -26.78
CA GLN A 120 -17.14 -30.55 -25.38
C GLN A 120 -15.91 -30.57 -24.46
N SER A 121 -14.94 -31.47 -24.70
CA SER A 121 -13.71 -31.54 -23.92
C SER A 121 -12.84 -30.28 -24.07
N MET A 122 -12.77 -29.72 -25.29
CA MET A 122 -12.10 -28.44 -25.54
C MET A 122 -12.81 -27.29 -24.81
N GLN A 123 -14.14 -27.25 -24.85
CA GLN A 123 -14.92 -26.23 -24.13
C GLN A 123 -14.77 -26.34 -22.60
N ILE A 124 -14.72 -27.56 -22.06
CA ILE A 124 -14.46 -27.79 -20.62
C ILE A 124 -13.06 -27.28 -20.26
N ALA A 125 -12.03 -27.59 -21.05
CA ALA A 125 -10.67 -27.12 -20.80
C ALA A 125 -10.56 -25.57 -20.84
N GLU A 126 -11.26 -24.90 -21.77
CA GLU A 126 -11.32 -23.44 -21.81
C GLU A 126 -12.04 -22.87 -20.57
N LEU A 127 -13.15 -23.49 -20.16
CA LEU A 127 -13.88 -23.08 -18.95
C LEU A 127 -13.05 -23.28 -17.68
N GLU A 128 -12.34 -24.39 -17.54
CA GLU A 128 -11.44 -24.66 -16.42
C GLU A 128 -10.33 -23.61 -16.31
N ASP A 129 -9.68 -23.25 -17.43
CA ASP A 129 -8.67 -22.18 -17.45
C ASP A 129 -9.30 -20.80 -17.15
N SER A 130 -10.51 -20.51 -17.65
CA SER A 130 -11.23 -19.28 -17.31
C SER A 130 -11.53 -19.18 -15.81
N VAL A 131 -11.91 -20.29 -15.17
CA VAL A 131 -12.17 -20.38 -13.73
C VAL A 131 -10.86 -20.28 -12.93
N ALA A 132 -9.77 -20.88 -13.40
CA ALA A 132 -8.45 -20.73 -12.78
C ALA A 132 -7.97 -19.27 -12.81
N ARG A 133 -8.12 -18.59 -13.97
CA ARG A 133 -7.84 -17.16 -14.12
C ARG A 133 -8.71 -16.30 -13.20
N ALA A 134 -10.01 -16.58 -13.13
CA ALA A 134 -10.95 -15.85 -12.27
C ALA A 134 -10.65 -16.02 -10.77
N ARG A 135 -10.30 -17.25 -10.33
CA ARG A 135 -9.88 -17.53 -8.94
C ARG A 135 -8.62 -16.74 -8.58
N LYS A 136 -7.59 -16.77 -9.42
CA LYS A 136 -6.36 -16.00 -9.19
C LYS A 136 -6.63 -14.49 -9.05
N GLN A 137 -7.51 -13.93 -9.90
CA GLN A 137 -7.92 -12.53 -9.79
C GLN A 137 -8.73 -12.23 -8.51
N LEU A 138 -9.48 -13.20 -7.99
CA LEU A 138 -10.18 -13.07 -6.71
C LEU A 138 -9.16 -13.05 -5.56
N ASP A 139 -8.23 -14.00 -5.53
CA ASP A 139 -7.17 -14.07 -4.51
C ASP A 139 -6.33 -12.77 -4.46
N GLU A 140 -5.96 -12.23 -5.64
CA GLU A 140 -5.25 -10.95 -5.77
C GLU A 140 -6.08 -9.77 -5.21
N LYS A 141 -7.40 -9.74 -5.47
CA LYS A 141 -8.31 -8.72 -4.95
C LYS A 141 -8.56 -8.85 -3.45
N GLU A 142 -8.66 -10.06 -2.93
CA GLU A 142 -8.83 -10.32 -1.50
C GLU A 142 -7.58 -9.91 -0.72
N LEU A 143 -6.39 -10.24 -1.22
CA LEU A 143 -5.12 -9.78 -0.66
C LEU A 143 -5.00 -8.25 -0.67
N LEU A 144 -5.36 -7.61 -1.79
CA LEU A 144 -5.36 -6.15 -1.89
C LEU A 144 -6.35 -5.53 -0.90
N SER A 145 -7.56 -6.08 -0.79
CA SER A 145 -8.60 -5.60 0.14
C SER A 145 -8.19 -5.79 1.62
N ALA A 146 -7.58 -6.93 1.96
CA ALA A 146 -7.02 -7.17 3.29
C ALA A 146 -5.90 -6.15 3.62
N THR A 147 -5.01 -5.89 2.67
CA THR A 147 -3.94 -4.89 2.80
C THR A 147 -4.51 -3.47 2.98
N GLN A 148 -5.54 -3.11 2.22
CA GLN A 148 -6.25 -1.82 2.36
C GLN A 148 -6.92 -1.69 3.74
N ARG A 149 -7.60 -2.73 4.23
CA ARG A 149 -8.20 -2.73 5.58
C ARG A 149 -7.15 -2.55 6.67
N ALA A 150 -6.01 -3.25 6.57
CA ALA A 150 -4.89 -3.10 7.51
C ALA A 150 -4.32 -1.68 7.49
N MET A 151 -4.16 -1.08 6.30
CA MET A 151 -3.72 0.31 6.15
C MET A 151 -4.72 1.31 6.76
N LEU A 152 -6.02 1.13 6.51
CA LEU A 152 -7.08 1.96 7.10
C LEU A 152 -7.10 1.86 8.64
N GLN A 153 -6.91 0.66 9.19
CA GLN A 153 -6.80 0.47 10.64
C GLN A 153 -5.54 1.16 11.22
N GLN A 154 -4.40 1.05 10.54
CA GLN A 154 -3.18 1.76 10.93
C GLN A 154 -3.35 3.29 10.90
N LEU A 155 -4.00 3.81 9.85
CA LEU A 155 -4.30 5.24 9.72
C LEU A 155 -5.28 5.71 10.80
N SER A 156 -6.35 4.95 11.07
CA SER A 156 -7.32 5.24 12.14
C SER A 156 -6.63 5.31 13.51
N ASN A 157 -5.79 4.32 13.84
CA ASN A 157 -4.99 4.31 15.06
C ASN A 157 -4.07 5.53 15.16
N ARG A 158 -3.42 5.93 14.05
CA ARG A 158 -2.52 7.09 14.01
C ARG A 158 -3.28 8.42 14.12
N ILE A 159 -4.49 8.52 13.57
CA ILE A 159 -5.38 9.68 13.75
C ILE A 159 -5.78 9.78 15.23
N GLY A 160 -6.18 8.69 15.87
CA GLY A 160 -6.51 8.67 17.30
C GLY A 160 -5.31 9.09 18.19
N GLN A 161 -4.09 8.63 17.87
CA GLN A 161 -2.87 9.07 18.53
C GLN A 161 -2.60 10.57 18.36
N LEU A 162 -2.74 11.10 17.13
CA LEU A 162 -2.56 12.52 16.85
C LEU A 162 -3.61 13.38 17.54
N GLN A 163 -4.87 12.93 17.60
CA GLN A 163 -5.94 13.60 18.34
C GLN A 163 -5.65 13.65 19.85
N ALA A 164 -5.15 12.56 20.43
CA ALA A 164 -4.73 12.54 21.84
C ALA A 164 -3.54 13.48 22.10
N GLN A 165 -2.55 13.53 21.20
CA GLN A 165 -1.43 14.47 21.29
C GLN A 165 -1.89 15.94 21.18
N LEU A 166 -2.80 16.25 20.25
CA LEU A 166 -3.36 17.60 20.12
C LEU A 166 -4.14 18.02 21.37
N GLN A 167 -4.92 17.11 21.97
CA GLN A 167 -5.61 17.39 23.23
C GLN A 167 -4.63 17.67 24.37
N GLN A 168 -3.56 16.87 24.49
CA GLN A 168 -2.50 17.11 25.49
C GLN A 168 -1.83 18.47 25.29
N ILE A 169 -1.46 18.81 24.05
CA ILE A 169 -0.85 20.12 23.73
C ILE A 169 -1.81 21.27 24.04
N ALA A 170 -3.09 21.14 23.70
CA ALA A 170 -4.10 22.16 24.02
C ALA A 170 -4.22 22.40 25.53
N THR A 171 -4.29 21.33 26.34
CA THR A 171 -4.34 21.47 27.80
C THR A 171 -3.03 22.02 28.39
N ALA A 172 -1.87 21.71 27.80
CA ALA A 172 -0.59 22.26 28.23
C ALA A 172 -0.46 23.75 27.90
N LEU A 173 -0.96 24.17 26.72
CA LEU A 173 -1.00 25.57 26.31
C LEU A 173 -1.94 26.38 27.21
N GLU A 174 -3.14 25.88 27.52
CA GLU A 174 -4.10 26.54 28.42
C GLU A 174 -3.49 26.76 29.83
N MET A 175 -2.81 25.76 30.39
CA MET A 175 -2.08 25.92 31.66
C MET A 175 -0.93 26.95 31.55
N GLN A 176 -0.20 26.96 30.43
CA GLN A 176 0.88 27.91 30.21
C GLN A 176 0.36 29.35 30.07
N GLU A 177 -0.75 29.55 29.35
CA GLU A 177 -1.39 30.87 29.19
C GLU A 177 -1.81 31.44 30.55
N VAL A 178 -2.44 30.62 31.41
CA VAL A 178 -2.77 31.00 32.79
C VAL A 178 -1.52 31.35 33.60
N GLU A 179 -0.48 30.52 33.58
CA GLU A 179 0.79 30.79 34.29
C GLU A 179 1.47 32.09 33.80
N THR A 180 1.40 32.38 32.49
CA THR A 180 1.93 33.65 31.96
C THR A 180 1.09 34.87 32.38
N ALA A 181 -0.24 34.74 32.42
CA ALA A 181 -1.11 35.83 32.85
C ALA A 181 -0.93 36.13 34.35
N GLU A 182 -0.75 35.11 35.20
CA GLU A 182 -0.44 35.28 36.63
C GLU A 182 0.91 35.99 36.82
N LYS A 183 1.96 35.57 36.11
CA LYS A 183 3.29 36.21 36.17
C LYS A 183 3.29 37.63 35.64
N GLU A 184 2.52 37.93 34.58
CA GLU A 184 2.42 39.28 34.06
C GLU A 184 1.68 40.22 35.04
N ALA A 185 0.65 39.72 35.72
CA ALA A 185 -0.01 40.45 36.81
C ALA A 185 0.94 40.72 37.99
N GLU A 186 1.72 39.72 38.43
CA GLU A 186 2.73 39.89 39.49
C GLU A 186 3.81 40.92 39.08
N LEU A 187 4.32 40.85 37.86
CA LEU A 187 5.29 41.82 37.33
C LEU A 187 4.72 43.24 37.27
N GLN A 188 3.45 43.40 36.92
CA GLN A 188 2.78 44.72 36.94
C GLN A 188 2.65 45.25 38.37
N GLU A 189 2.26 44.43 39.35
CA GLU A 189 2.19 44.83 40.76
C GLU A 189 3.58 45.24 41.30
N VAL A 190 4.60 44.40 41.07
CA VAL A 190 5.98 44.68 41.49
C VAL A 190 6.51 45.96 40.83
N SER A 191 6.24 46.18 39.54
CA SER A 191 6.63 47.40 38.83
C SER A 191 5.95 48.65 39.40
N GLN A 192 4.63 48.59 39.67
CA GLN A 192 3.91 49.70 40.31
C GLN A 192 4.43 50.00 41.72
N ARG A 193 4.73 48.97 42.51
CA ARG A 193 5.31 49.10 43.85
C ARG A 193 6.73 49.67 43.81
N LEU A 194 7.55 49.28 42.84
CA LEU A 194 8.89 49.83 42.66
C LEU A 194 8.82 51.30 42.23
N ASN A 195 7.97 51.64 41.26
CA ASN A 195 7.83 53.01 40.79
C ASN A 195 7.31 53.97 41.88
N THR A 196 6.39 53.52 42.73
CA THR A 196 5.91 54.33 43.88
C THR A 196 7.01 54.53 44.93
N LEU A 197 7.78 53.49 45.27
CA LEU A 197 8.93 53.61 46.19
C LEU A 197 10.05 54.51 45.63
N LEU A 198 10.36 54.42 44.33
CA LEU A 198 11.34 55.29 43.67
C LEU A 198 10.86 56.74 43.66
N ALA A 199 9.59 56.99 43.34
CA ALA A 199 9.01 58.33 43.39
C ALA A 199 9.05 58.91 44.82
N GLU A 200 8.79 58.11 45.85
CA GLU A 200 8.91 58.55 47.25
C GLU A 200 10.36 58.93 47.59
N ARG A 201 11.33 58.08 47.26
CA ARG A 201 12.76 58.33 47.51
C ARG A 201 13.29 59.58 46.78
N VAL A 202 12.90 59.80 45.53
CA VAL A 202 13.25 61.02 44.77
C VAL A 202 12.63 62.26 45.41
N ASN A 203 11.36 62.21 45.82
CA ASN A 203 10.71 63.31 46.53
C ASN A 203 11.35 63.61 47.89
N GLN A 204 11.77 62.59 48.64
CA GLN A 204 12.53 62.75 49.89
C GLN A 204 13.86 63.47 49.62
N LEU A 205 14.66 62.97 48.67
CA LEU A 205 15.95 63.58 48.31
C LEU A 205 15.79 65.06 47.89
N GLN A 206 14.80 65.39 47.06
CA GLN A 206 14.54 66.75 46.62
C GLN A 206 14.15 67.69 47.78
N ARG A 207 13.41 67.19 48.78
CA ARG A 207 13.11 67.96 50.01
C ARG A 207 14.37 68.23 50.81
N TYR A 208 15.20 67.22 51.06
CA TYR A 208 16.45 67.39 51.80
C TYR A 208 17.44 68.32 51.09
N GLN A 209 17.58 68.22 49.76
CA GLN A 209 18.33 69.18 48.96
C GLN A 209 17.79 70.61 49.16
N SER A 210 16.47 70.81 49.06
CA SER A 210 15.85 72.14 49.22
C SER A 210 16.07 72.73 50.61
N GLU A 211 15.96 71.93 51.67
CA GLU A 211 16.25 72.36 53.05
C GLU A 211 17.73 72.68 53.24
N PHE A 212 18.63 71.83 52.73
CA PHE A 212 20.08 72.04 52.74
C PHE A 212 20.45 73.38 52.09
N PHE A 213 19.96 73.64 50.87
CA PHE A 213 20.23 74.89 50.16
C PHE A 213 19.60 76.11 50.83
N GLY A 214 18.44 75.96 51.47
CA GLY A 214 17.82 77.03 52.27
C GLY A 214 18.71 77.46 53.44
N ARG A 215 19.09 76.52 54.30
CA ARG A 215 19.96 76.76 55.47
C ARG A 215 21.35 77.27 55.07
N LEU A 216 21.96 76.67 54.07
CA LEU A 216 23.30 77.07 53.60
C LEU A 216 23.26 78.48 52.96
N ARG A 217 22.15 78.87 52.31
CA ARG A 217 21.94 80.25 51.84
C ARG A 217 21.69 81.22 52.99
N GLU A 218 20.97 80.83 54.04
CA GLU A 218 20.75 81.65 55.25
C GLU A 218 22.07 82.00 55.93
N ILE A 219 22.96 81.03 56.13
CA ILE A 219 24.23 81.24 56.84
C ILE A 219 25.28 81.95 55.97
N LEU A 220 25.19 81.85 54.64
CA LEU A 220 26.11 82.50 53.71
C LEU A 220 25.59 83.82 53.12
N GLN A 221 24.42 84.31 53.53
CA GLN A 221 23.81 85.55 53.02
C GLN A 221 24.69 86.79 53.22
N ASP A 222 25.40 86.87 54.34
CA ASP A 222 26.29 87.99 54.69
C ASP A 222 27.70 87.88 54.09
N ASN A 223 27.99 86.83 53.30
CA ASN A 223 29.31 86.64 52.69
C ASN A 223 29.37 87.17 51.26
N GLU A 224 29.76 88.43 51.10
CA GLU A 224 29.93 89.12 49.80
C GLU A 224 30.79 88.34 48.78
N ASN A 225 31.63 87.43 49.25
CA ASN A 225 32.54 86.64 48.43
C ASN A 225 31.93 85.35 47.82
N ILE A 226 30.75 84.92 48.26
CA ILE A 226 30.12 83.67 47.80
C ILE A 226 28.88 84.00 46.97
N ARG A 227 28.90 83.63 45.69
CA ARG A 227 27.75 83.83 44.78
C ARG A 227 26.92 82.56 44.71
N VAL A 228 25.62 82.65 44.97
CA VAL A 228 24.68 81.52 44.82
C VAL A 228 24.03 81.57 43.44
N VAL A 229 24.15 80.49 42.66
CA VAL A 229 23.53 80.34 41.34
C VAL A 229 22.77 79.01 41.31
N GLY A 230 21.44 79.09 41.41
CA GLY A 230 20.58 77.89 41.48
C GLY A 230 20.89 77.03 42.71
N ASP A 231 21.39 75.83 42.46
CA ASP A 231 21.82 74.79 43.41
C ASP A 231 23.35 74.78 43.66
N ARG A 232 24.06 75.85 43.27
CA ARG A 232 25.53 75.91 43.34
C ARG A 232 26.04 77.14 44.06
N PHE A 233 27.06 76.94 44.87
CA PHE A 233 27.85 77.98 45.51
C PHE A 233 29.12 78.20 44.71
N LEU A 234 29.31 79.40 44.20
CA LEU A 234 30.46 79.81 43.39
C LEU A 234 31.40 80.63 44.28
N LEU A 235 32.62 80.11 44.49
CA LEU A 235 33.71 80.80 45.18
C LEU A 235 34.75 81.24 44.14
N PRO A 236 35.10 82.54 44.04
CA PRO A 236 36.15 83.01 43.14
C PRO A 236 37.51 82.38 43.49
N SER A 237 38.19 81.81 42.49
CA SER A 237 39.46 81.10 42.72
C SER A 237 40.59 82.01 43.22
N GLU A 238 40.52 83.33 43.01
CA GLU A 238 41.50 84.32 43.50
C GLU A 238 41.45 84.51 45.02
N LEU A 239 40.31 84.22 45.65
CA LEU A 239 40.15 84.28 47.09
C LEU A 239 40.75 83.02 47.76
N LEU A 240 40.66 81.89 47.05
CA LEU A 240 41.10 80.59 47.54
C LEU A 240 42.59 80.34 47.27
N PHE A 241 43.09 80.72 46.08
CA PHE A 241 44.38 80.29 45.54
C PHE A 241 45.21 81.44 44.98
N GLY A 242 46.53 81.25 44.95
CA GLY A 242 47.43 82.08 44.14
C GLY A 242 47.19 81.91 42.64
N SER A 243 47.62 82.90 41.85
CA SER A 243 47.62 82.81 40.39
C SER A 243 48.44 81.60 39.92
N GLY A 244 47.90 80.79 39.02
CA GLY A 244 48.54 79.57 38.50
C GLY A 244 48.78 78.44 39.50
N SER A 245 48.37 78.57 40.77
CA SER A 245 48.61 77.58 41.84
C SER A 245 47.30 76.92 42.32
N ALA A 246 47.43 75.71 42.90
CA ALA A 246 46.39 75.00 43.63
C ALA A 246 46.55 75.07 45.16
N ASP A 247 47.53 75.83 45.67
CA ASP A 247 47.76 76.02 47.10
C ASP A 247 46.76 76.99 47.72
N LEU A 248 46.11 76.56 48.79
CA LEU A 248 45.14 77.37 49.54
C LEU A 248 45.84 78.45 50.37
N GLY A 249 45.61 79.71 50.00
CA GLY A 249 46.11 80.89 50.70
C GLY A 249 45.42 81.13 52.05
N PRO A 250 45.98 81.98 52.94
CA PRO A 250 45.43 82.21 54.28
C PRO A 250 43.97 82.69 54.28
N SER A 251 43.61 83.62 53.37
CA SER A 251 42.23 84.10 53.20
C SER A 251 41.30 82.98 52.73
N GLY A 252 41.74 82.18 51.76
CA GLY A 252 41.00 81.03 51.25
C GLY A 252 40.69 79.99 52.33
N ARG A 253 41.68 79.69 53.18
CA ARG A 253 41.52 78.83 54.36
C ARG A 253 40.48 79.38 55.33
N ALA A 254 40.50 80.69 55.61
CA ALA A 254 39.52 81.31 56.50
C ALA A 254 38.07 81.26 55.95
N GLU A 255 37.88 81.36 54.63
CA GLU A 255 36.56 81.19 54.01
C GLU A 255 36.11 79.72 53.97
N LEU A 256 37.03 78.80 53.67
CA LEU A 256 36.74 77.37 53.73
C LEU A 256 36.47 76.88 55.17
N ASP A 257 37.02 77.53 56.20
CA ASP A 257 36.69 77.25 57.60
C ASP A 257 35.25 77.62 57.95
N LYS A 258 34.76 78.78 57.47
CA LYS A 258 33.34 79.13 57.59
C LYS A 258 32.47 78.08 56.89
N LEU A 259 32.82 77.73 55.66
CA LEU A 259 32.09 76.73 54.87
C LEU A 259 32.08 75.36 55.54
N ALA A 260 33.22 74.88 56.06
CA ALA A 260 33.35 73.59 56.73
C ALA A 260 32.41 73.50 57.95
N ASN A 261 32.34 74.56 58.77
CA ASN A 261 31.45 74.61 59.92
C ASN A 261 29.97 74.46 59.51
N VAL A 262 29.54 75.09 58.40
CA VAL A 262 28.16 74.93 57.91
C VAL A 262 27.94 73.54 57.32
N LEU A 263 28.89 73.03 56.52
CA LEU A 263 28.82 71.68 55.96
C LEU A 263 28.69 70.62 57.05
N LEU A 264 29.40 70.76 58.18
CA LEU A 264 29.30 69.87 59.33
C LEU A 264 27.92 69.92 60.02
N ASP A 265 27.40 71.12 60.29
CA ASP A 265 26.08 71.28 60.93
C ASP A 265 24.94 70.68 60.10
N VAL A 266 25.01 70.83 58.77
CA VAL A 266 23.95 70.31 57.89
C VAL A 266 24.17 68.84 57.54
N ALA A 267 25.41 68.39 57.31
CA ALA A 267 25.71 66.97 57.03
C ALA A 267 25.27 66.05 58.19
N GLY A 268 25.44 66.48 59.44
CA GLY A 268 24.99 65.74 60.63
C GLY A 268 23.46 65.60 60.77
N ARG A 269 22.66 66.21 59.87
CA ARG A 269 21.19 66.17 59.88
C ARG A 269 20.60 65.41 58.70
N ILE A 270 21.41 65.01 57.71
CA ILE A 270 20.95 64.20 56.58
C ILE A 270 21.04 62.72 56.97
N PRO A 271 19.94 61.94 56.93
CA PRO A 271 19.97 60.51 57.23
C PRO A 271 20.97 59.72 56.39
N ASP A 272 21.61 58.72 57.00
CA ASP A 272 22.63 57.91 56.34
C ASP A 272 22.10 57.06 55.17
N ASP A 273 20.81 56.71 55.18
CA ASP A 273 20.15 55.95 54.11
C ASP A 273 19.86 56.78 52.85
N ILE A 274 20.25 58.07 52.84
CA ILE A 274 20.22 58.93 51.66
C ILE A 274 21.63 58.95 51.03
N ASP A 275 21.73 58.50 49.78
CA ASP A 275 23.00 58.42 49.04
C ASP A 275 23.40 59.77 48.42
N TRP A 276 23.66 60.75 49.30
CA TRP A 276 24.11 62.09 48.93
C TRP A 276 25.64 62.23 48.97
N ILE A 277 26.15 63.08 48.08
CA ILE A 277 27.55 63.55 48.04
C ILE A 277 27.62 65.07 47.81
N LEU A 278 28.62 65.71 48.42
CA LEU A 278 29.06 67.07 48.14
C LEU A 278 30.06 67.05 46.99
N ARG A 279 29.72 67.66 45.87
CA ARG A 279 30.55 67.72 44.68
C ARG A 279 31.20 69.10 44.56
N ILE A 280 32.53 69.10 44.49
CA ILE A 280 33.41 70.25 44.35
C ILE A 280 33.92 70.25 42.90
N ASP A 281 33.50 71.24 42.13
CA ASP A 281 33.76 71.38 40.70
C ASP A 281 34.73 72.55 40.46
N GLY A 282 35.94 72.24 39.98
CA GLY A 282 36.95 73.23 39.66
C GLY A 282 36.83 73.76 38.24
N HIS A 283 36.96 75.07 38.07
CA HIS A 283 36.94 75.73 36.76
C HIS A 283 38.09 76.73 36.58
N THR A 284 38.55 76.87 35.34
CA THR A 284 39.48 77.92 34.92
C THR A 284 38.76 78.92 34.01
N ASP A 285 39.44 80.02 33.71
CA ASP A 285 39.12 80.77 32.50
C ASP A 285 39.79 80.12 31.26
N ARG A 286 39.66 80.79 30.12
CA ARG A 286 40.13 80.35 28.79
C ARG A 286 41.60 80.69 28.48
N ILE A 287 42.36 81.25 29.41
CA ILE A 287 43.79 81.49 29.25
C ILE A 287 44.49 80.14 29.49
N PRO A 288 45.22 79.59 28.50
CA PRO A 288 45.89 78.31 28.68
C PRO A 288 47.01 78.41 29.72
N ILE A 289 46.98 77.54 30.73
CA ILE A 289 48.17 77.23 31.53
C ILE A 289 48.94 76.08 30.87
N ASN A 290 50.27 76.16 30.90
CA ASN A 290 51.17 75.09 30.50
C ASN A 290 52.45 75.20 31.36
N THR A 291 52.44 74.55 32.51
CA THR A 291 53.57 74.45 33.43
C THR A 291 53.92 72.98 33.68
N ALA A 292 55.09 72.71 34.27
CA ALA A 292 55.48 71.35 34.61
C ALA A 292 54.55 70.68 35.66
N GLU A 293 53.87 71.49 36.47
CA GLU A 293 52.92 71.03 37.49
C GLU A 293 51.48 70.96 36.95
N PHE A 294 51.09 71.91 36.10
CA PHE A 294 49.78 71.96 35.45
C PHE A 294 49.96 72.10 33.92
N PRO A 295 50.07 70.97 33.19
CA PRO A 295 50.23 70.96 31.73
C PRO A 295 49.03 71.55 30.97
N SER A 296 47.83 71.53 31.55
CA SER A 296 46.64 72.18 31.02
C SER A 296 45.69 72.67 32.12
N ASN A 297 44.63 73.36 31.68
CA ASN A 297 43.55 73.81 32.54
C ASN A 297 42.75 72.66 33.19
N TRP A 298 42.82 71.42 32.66
CA TRP A 298 42.25 70.24 33.32
C TRP A 298 42.99 69.88 34.62
N GLU A 299 44.31 69.85 34.59
CA GLU A 299 45.11 69.53 35.78
C GLU A 299 44.98 70.63 36.84
N LEU A 300 45.04 71.92 36.44
CA LEU A 300 44.86 73.03 37.38
C LEU A 300 43.47 73.03 38.05
N SER A 301 42.41 72.84 37.26
CA SER A 301 41.04 72.80 37.83
C SER A 301 40.81 71.60 38.73
N THR A 302 41.29 70.42 38.33
CA THR A 302 41.19 69.20 39.14
C THR A 302 41.99 69.32 40.43
N ALA A 303 43.24 69.80 40.37
CA ALA A 303 44.10 69.99 41.54
C ALA A 303 43.48 70.97 42.55
N ARG A 304 42.90 72.08 42.07
CA ARG A 304 42.18 73.04 42.93
C ARG A 304 40.95 72.43 43.60
N ALA A 305 40.14 71.66 42.87
CA ALA A 305 38.99 70.96 43.45
C ALA A 305 39.42 69.95 44.52
N VAL A 306 40.49 69.17 44.26
CA VAL A 306 41.08 68.22 45.23
C VAL A 306 41.67 68.94 46.44
N ALA A 307 42.30 70.11 46.27
CA ALA A 307 42.83 70.90 47.38
C ALA A 307 41.72 71.38 48.33
N VAL A 308 40.57 71.82 47.80
CA VAL A 308 39.38 72.15 48.61
C VAL A 308 38.85 70.91 49.33
N VAL A 309 38.69 69.77 48.65
CA VAL A 309 38.21 68.52 49.28
C VAL A 309 39.12 68.08 50.43
N ARG A 310 40.45 68.07 50.23
CA ARG A 310 41.42 67.75 51.28
C ARG A 310 41.32 68.71 52.46
N TYR A 311 41.20 70.01 52.20
CA TYR A 311 41.07 70.99 53.27
C TYR A 311 39.77 70.86 54.06
N LEU A 312 38.65 70.56 53.40
CA LEU A 312 37.38 70.28 54.08
C LEU A 312 37.44 68.96 54.87
N ALA A 313 38.16 67.96 54.38
CA ALA A 313 38.41 66.71 55.09
C ALA A 313 39.27 66.92 56.35
N ASP A 314 40.34 67.73 56.27
CA ASP A 314 41.16 68.15 57.41
C ASP A 314 40.33 68.89 58.49
N LYS A 315 39.20 69.50 58.09
CA LYS A 315 38.24 70.17 58.98
C LYS A 315 37.14 69.24 59.49
N GLY A 316 37.13 67.97 59.07
CA GLY A 316 36.22 66.93 59.56
C GLY A 316 35.04 66.60 58.63
N VAL A 317 34.92 67.22 57.46
CA VAL A 317 33.86 66.85 56.50
C VAL A 317 34.14 65.43 55.97
N PRO A 318 33.18 64.48 56.02
CA PRO A 318 33.47 63.09 55.67
C PRO A 318 33.93 62.90 54.21
N GLU A 319 35.14 62.36 54.01
CA GLU A 319 35.71 62.13 52.68
C GLU A 319 34.80 61.28 51.78
N GLY A 320 34.17 60.23 52.32
CA GLY A 320 33.24 59.37 51.59
C GLY A 320 31.94 60.07 51.15
N ARG A 321 31.68 61.29 51.62
CA ARG A 321 30.58 62.16 51.18
C ARG A 321 31.08 63.28 50.26
N MET A 322 32.33 63.27 49.78
CA MET A 322 32.88 64.31 48.89
C MET A 322 33.38 63.75 47.56
N ALA A 323 33.23 64.55 46.49
CA ALA A 323 33.80 64.26 45.18
C ALA A 323 34.40 65.52 44.56
N ALA A 324 35.64 65.42 44.05
CA ALA A 324 36.28 66.49 43.28
C ALA A 324 36.20 66.19 41.78
N ALA A 325 35.90 67.20 40.95
CA ALA A 325 36.04 67.13 39.50
C ALA A 325 36.64 68.43 38.96
N GLY A 326 37.56 68.34 37.99
CA GLY A 326 37.98 69.48 37.19
C GLY A 326 37.18 69.55 35.89
N PHE A 327 36.89 70.76 35.43
CA PHE A 327 36.18 71.04 34.18
C PHE A 327 36.97 71.92 33.20
N GLY A 328 38.15 72.40 33.61
CA GLY A 328 38.94 73.38 32.88
C GLY A 328 38.11 74.60 32.48
N GLU A 329 38.29 75.01 31.22
CA GLU A 329 37.69 76.20 30.61
C GLU A 329 36.34 75.93 29.91
N PHE A 330 35.91 74.67 29.82
CA PHE A 330 34.83 74.23 28.92
C PHE A 330 33.41 74.53 29.42
N PHE A 331 33.27 75.00 30.66
CA PHE A 331 32.00 75.37 31.29
C PHE A 331 32.07 76.80 31.85
N PRO A 332 32.13 77.83 30.98
CA PRO A 332 32.15 79.22 31.40
C PRO A 332 30.76 79.67 31.89
N VAL A 333 30.74 80.52 32.93
CA VAL A 333 29.55 81.23 33.43
C VAL A 333 29.45 82.67 32.91
N ALA A 334 30.56 83.20 32.37
CA ALA A 334 30.61 84.53 31.77
C ALA A 334 31.26 84.49 30.39
N GLU A 335 30.60 85.09 29.40
CA GLU A 335 31.12 85.19 28.03
C GLU A 335 32.12 86.36 27.86
N GLY A 336 32.91 86.31 26.79
CA GLY A 336 33.88 87.35 26.45
C GLY A 336 35.29 87.12 26.96
N ARG A 337 36.11 88.19 26.93
CA ARG A 337 37.54 88.21 27.29
C ARG A 337 37.90 89.37 28.22
N THR A 338 36.91 89.99 28.86
CA THR A 338 37.16 91.04 29.87
C THR A 338 37.69 90.42 31.14
N GLU A 339 38.49 91.15 31.93
CA GLU A 339 39.04 90.64 33.18
C GLU A 339 37.94 90.17 34.15
N GLU A 340 36.81 90.87 34.17
CA GLU A 340 35.62 90.48 34.95
C GLU A 340 35.04 89.14 34.49
N ALA A 341 34.92 88.89 33.18
CA ALA A 341 34.44 87.61 32.67
C ALA A 341 35.44 86.47 32.94
N LEU A 342 36.75 86.74 32.84
CA LEU A 342 37.78 85.77 33.18
C LEU A 342 37.74 85.43 34.68
N ARG A 343 37.68 86.44 35.56
CA ARG A 343 37.54 86.24 37.02
C ARG A 343 36.31 85.42 37.38
N GLN A 344 35.16 85.68 36.76
CA GLN A 344 33.94 84.91 37.01
C GLN A 344 34.04 83.45 36.54
N ASN A 345 34.84 83.16 35.50
CA ASN A 345 35.08 81.80 35.06
C ASN A 345 36.08 81.05 35.96
N ARG A 346 37.10 81.73 36.51
CA ARG A 346 38.02 81.21 37.55
C ARG A 346 37.29 81.01 38.89
N ARG A 347 36.66 79.86 39.08
CA ARG A 347 35.86 79.57 40.29
C ARG A 347 35.97 78.12 40.76
N ILE A 348 35.58 77.90 42.01
CA ILE A 348 35.14 76.61 42.53
C ILE A 348 33.61 76.65 42.65
N GLU A 349 32.95 75.68 42.07
CA GLU A 349 31.53 75.40 42.28
C GLU A 349 31.37 74.30 43.34
N ILE A 350 30.39 74.45 44.24
CA ILE A 350 30.06 73.45 45.25
C ILE A 350 28.55 73.19 45.21
N LYS A 351 28.16 71.92 45.11
CA LYS A 351 26.76 71.49 45.05
C LYS A 351 26.55 70.15 45.75
N LEU A 352 25.33 69.86 46.18
CA LEU A 352 24.94 68.57 46.74
C LEU A 352 24.15 67.78 45.69
N THR A 353 24.51 66.51 45.49
CA THR A 353 23.95 65.64 44.46
C THR A 353 23.83 64.20 44.95
N SER A 354 23.16 63.32 44.22
CA SER A 354 23.20 61.88 44.50
C SER A 354 24.51 61.27 43.98
N ARG A 355 24.92 60.15 44.57
CA ARG A 355 26.05 59.37 44.07
C ARG A 355 25.81 58.78 42.67
#